data_AF-A0AAD2G6U7-F1
#
_entry.id   AF-A0AAD2G6U7-F1
#
_cell.length_a   1.000
_cell.length_b   1.000
_cell.length_c   1.000
_cell.angle_alpha   90.00
_cell.angle_beta   90.00
_cell.angle_gamma   90.00
#
_symmetry.space_group_name_H-M   'P 1'
#
loop_
_entity.id
_entity.type
_entity.pdbx_description
1 polymer ?
#
loop_
_entity_poly.entity_id
_entity_poly.type
_entity_poly.pdbx_seq_one_letter_code
_entity_poly.pdbx_strand_id
1 'polypeptide(L)'
;MLLYSNVIMDQRLFNILCTTERRRMTGGSYIIRCQDFKGFAEHCTKNVRVHLYSHDQLIFKPNGPNNNTDGWKKDFNATVTVKIGLAPKPRFGKLFMDVVDRYTSFDGLDSQVEVIVQTKYHAQDQFPNRTYHVVEHWYNSFPEDMLSSSDIPKFELPKIQPVSNMKMATVWTNMKQLCPTLSFANNSDVKFDCINERFGIAGWYQKYFNRSTASFEMQRLDNLLQDPRQGPGRIYYELFWKYNLLLVPAKTALPEKLRYGNVQRAVSQMRSGVPVLLEIYGEVLEDFMDRYNYTCAYKNTTTATTTAAVAAAATQKHNDEGDRSTSARKYWTLDEAVMAMKESPEIRRKCQKEGLAIAADYSPASLVERELRILGYDGDFDCP
;
A
#
# COMPACT_ATOMS: atom_id res chain seq x y z
N MET A 1 -34.53 -34.52 -20.75
CA MET A 1 -34.11 -33.40 -21.61
C MET A 1 -33.87 -32.21 -20.69
N LEU A 2 -32.63 -32.04 -20.22
CA LEU A 2 -32.25 -30.95 -19.31
C LEU A 2 -31.89 -29.74 -20.17
N LEU A 3 -32.72 -28.70 -20.13
CA LEU A 3 -32.44 -27.41 -20.77
C LEU A 3 -31.42 -26.66 -19.90
N TYR A 4 -30.16 -26.69 -20.30
CA TYR A 4 -29.19 -25.69 -19.86
C TYR A 4 -29.57 -24.37 -20.51
N SER A 5 -30.20 -23.48 -19.74
CA SER A 5 -30.27 -22.07 -20.07
C SER A 5 -28.86 -21.49 -19.94
N ASN A 6 -28.12 -21.48 -21.06
CA ASN A 6 -26.95 -20.62 -21.21
C ASN A 6 -27.43 -19.18 -21.13
N VAL A 7 -27.37 -18.61 -19.93
CA VAL A 7 -27.39 -17.16 -19.76
C VAL A 7 -26.13 -16.66 -20.45
N ILE A 8 -26.29 -16.19 -21.68
CA ILE A 8 -25.28 -15.36 -22.33
C ILE A 8 -25.22 -14.11 -21.47
N MET A 9 -24.28 -14.06 -20.51
CA MET A 9 -23.92 -12.81 -19.85
C MET A 9 -23.50 -11.87 -20.96
N ASP A 10 -24.33 -10.87 -21.22
CA ASP A 10 -24.08 -9.79 -22.15
C ASP A 10 -22.76 -9.14 -21.72
N GLN A 11 -21.66 -9.51 -22.40
CA GLN A 11 -20.31 -9.00 -22.12
C GLN A 11 -20.19 -7.54 -22.60
N ARG A 12 -21.09 -6.68 -22.14
CA ARG A 12 -21.01 -5.25 -22.40
C ARG A 12 -19.68 -4.74 -21.87
N LEU A 13 -19.05 -3.93 -22.69
CA LEU A 13 -17.79 -3.28 -22.36
C LEU A 13 -18.02 -2.31 -21.20
N PHE A 14 -17.32 -2.51 -20.09
CA PHE A 14 -17.34 -1.60 -18.94
C PHE A 14 -16.24 -0.53 -19.14
N ASN A 15 -16.65 0.67 -19.53
CA ASN A 15 -15.74 1.76 -19.84
C ASN A 15 -15.53 2.66 -18.63
N ILE A 16 -14.27 2.84 -18.24
CA ILE A 16 -13.87 3.71 -17.14
C ILE A 16 -13.03 4.86 -17.68
N LEU A 17 -13.29 6.07 -17.22
CA LEU A 17 -12.44 7.22 -17.43
C LEU A 17 -11.53 7.39 -16.20
N CYS A 18 -10.21 7.34 -16.36
CA CYS A 18 -9.28 7.75 -15.29
C CYS A 18 -8.60 9.06 -15.69
N THR A 19 -8.66 10.04 -14.78
CA THR A 19 -8.13 11.37 -15.04
C THR A 19 -7.43 11.97 -13.83
N THR A 20 -6.47 12.86 -14.11
CA THR A 20 -5.65 13.53 -13.11
C THR A 20 -5.17 14.89 -13.63
N GLU A 21 -4.80 15.77 -12.71
CA GLU A 21 -3.93 16.92 -12.97
C GLU A 21 -2.57 16.43 -13.49
N ARG A 22 -1.93 17.20 -14.39
CA ARG A 22 -0.52 16.99 -14.79
C ARG A 22 0.46 17.43 -13.69
N ARG A 23 0.24 16.99 -12.45
CA ARG A 23 1.14 17.27 -11.33
C ARG A 23 1.93 16.02 -10.95
N ARG A 24 3.23 16.22 -10.69
CA ARG A 24 4.08 15.21 -10.07
C ARG A 24 3.69 15.06 -8.60
N MET A 25 3.58 13.83 -8.11
CA MET A 25 3.55 13.56 -6.67
C MET A 25 4.94 13.80 -6.08
N THR A 26 5.03 13.97 -4.76
CA THR A 26 6.32 14.12 -4.07
C THR A 26 7.16 12.83 -4.10
N GLY A 27 6.57 11.70 -4.51
CA GLY A 27 7.22 10.40 -4.67
C GLY A 27 6.67 9.56 -5.84
N GLY A 28 6.19 10.20 -6.92
CA GLY A 28 5.57 9.53 -8.08
C GLY A 28 4.89 10.51 -9.04
N SER A 29 3.93 10.04 -9.83
CA SER A 29 3.03 10.91 -10.61
C SER A 29 1.61 10.35 -10.54
N TYR A 30 0.61 11.20 -10.34
CA TYR A 30 -0.80 10.76 -10.35
C TYR A 30 -1.18 10.09 -11.68
N ILE A 31 -0.46 10.39 -12.77
CA ILE A 31 -0.63 9.71 -14.05
C ILE A 31 -0.28 8.22 -13.97
N ILE A 32 0.73 7.87 -13.17
CA ILE A 32 1.17 6.49 -12.99
C ILE A 32 0.05 5.71 -12.31
N ARG A 33 -0.70 6.32 -11.38
CA ARG A 33 -1.89 5.71 -10.76
C ARG A 33 -2.92 5.26 -11.78
N CYS A 34 -3.30 6.17 -12.68
CA CYS A 34 -4.23 5.81 -13.74
C CYS A 34 -3.63 4.80 -14.73
N GLN A 35 -2.32 4.86 -15.01
CA GLN A 35 -1.65 3.93 -15.91
C GLN A 35 -1.59 2.51 -15.33
N ASP A 36 -1.25 2.36 -14.06
CA ASP A 36 -1.22 1.06 -13.39
C ASP A 36 -2.64 0.54 -13.24
N PHE A 37 -3.62 1.40 -12.91
CA PHE A 37 -5.01 0.98 -12.87
C PHE A 37 -5.51 0.47 -14.20
N LYS A 38 -5.20 1.17 -15.30
CA LYS A 38 -5.45 0.67 -16.65
C LYS A 38 -4.76 -0.67 -16.90
N GLY A 39 -3.46 -0.74 -16.62
CA GLY A 39 -2.64 -1.92 -16.88
C GLY A 39 -3.20 -3.16 -16.19
N PHE A 40 -3.50 -3.07 -14.90
CA PHE A 40 -4.04 -4.19 -14.14
C PHE A 40 -5.52 -4.46 -14.46
N ALA A 41 -6.39 -3.46 -14.56
CA ALA A 41 -7.81 -3.67 -14.84
C ALA A 41 -8.05 -4.33 -16.20
N GLU A 42 -7.32 -3.90 -17.24
CA GLU A 42 -7.42 -4.47 -18.58
C GLU A 42 -6.72 -5.83 -18.71
N HIS A 43 -5.80 -6.15 -17.79
CA HIS A 43 -5.16 -7.46 -17.71
C HIS A 43 -6.00 -8.48 -16.93
N CYS A 44 -6.61 -8.05 -15.83
CA CYS A 44 -7.44 -8.87 -14.95
C CYS A 44 -8.85 -9.14 -15.47
N THR A 45 -9.29 -8.44 -16.52
CA THR A 45 -10.66 -8.58 -17.03
C THR A 45 -10.68 -8.51 -18.55
N LYS A 46 -11.62 -9.24 -19.17
CA LYS A 46 -11.73 -9.27 -20.64
C LYS A 46 -12.51 -8.06 -21.19
N ASN A 47 -13.45 -7.54 -20.41
CA ASN A 47 -14.43 -6.54 -20.84
C ASN A 47 -14.35 -5.19 -20.08
N VAL A 48 -13.31 -4.89 -19.31
CA VAL A 48 -13.07 -3.53 -18.81
C VAL A 48 -12.14 -2.79 -19.77
N ARG A 49 -12.40 -1.50 -20.01
CA ARG A 49 -11.48 -0.60 -20.71
C ARG A 49 -11.32 0.69 -19.93
N VAL A 50 -10.09 1.02 -19.58
CA VAL A 50 -9.74 2.24 -18.87
C VAL A 50 -9.15 3.25 -19.85
N HIS A 51 -9.79 4.39 -19.98
CA HIS A 51 -9.38 5.46 -20.88
C HIS A 51 -8.70 6.55 -20.07
N LEU A 52 -7.51 6.96 -20.52
CA LEU A 52 -6.70 7.97 -19.84
C LEU A 52 -6.87 9.31 -20.53
N TYR A 53 -7.41 10.30 -19.82
CA TYR A 53 -7.47 11.68 -20.30
C TYR A 53 -6.93 12.63 -19.25
N SER A 54 -6.19 13.65 -19.67
CA SER A 54 -5.81 14.73 -18.78
C SER A 54 -7.02 15.59 -18.43
N HIS A 55 -6.98 16.25 -17.28
CA HIS A 55 -8.03 17.20 -16.90
C HIS A 55 -8.25 18.28 -17.98
N ASP A 56 -7.17 18.84 -18.52
CA ASP A 56 -7.23 19.87 -19.57
C ASP A 56 -7.96 19.37 -20.81
N GLN A 57 -7.72 18.11 -21.19
CA GLN A 57 -8.43 17.47 -22.27
C GLN A 57 -9.94 17.51 -21.98
N LEU A 58 -10.36 17.16 -20.76
CA LEU A 58 -11.78 17.05 -20.38
C LEU A 58 -12.53 18.38 -20.35
N ILE A 59 -11.82 19.47 -20.09
CA ILE A 59 -12.38 20.83 -20.04
C ILE A 59 -12.32 21.51 -21.41
N PHE A 60 -11.20 21.39 -22.12
CA PHE A 60 -10.99 22.05 -23.40
C PHE A 60 -11.33 21.09 -24.55
N LYS A 61 -12.41 21.36 -25.29
CA LYS A 61 -12.60 20.74 -26.61
C LYS A 61 -11.34 21.02 -27.44
N PRO A 62 -10.66 20.00 -27.98
CA PRO A 62 -9.55 20.25 -28.89
C PRO A 62 -10.12 20.91 -30.15
N ASN A 63 -10.05 22.23 -30.25
CA ASN A 63 -10.40 23.01 -31.44
C ASN A 63 -9.29 22.86 -32.50
N GLY A 64 -8.94 21.63 -32.85
CA GLY A 64 -7.89 21.31 -33.82
C GLY A 64 -8.42 20.36 -34.90
N PRO A 65 -8.20 20.65 -36.19
CA PRO A 65 -8.77 19.86 -37.31
C PRO A 65 -8.20 18.43 -37.46
N ASN A 66 -7.19 18.04 -36.67
CA ASN A 66 -6.48 16.76 -36.80
C ASN A 66 -6.48 15.87 -35.54
N ASN A 67 -7.31 16.15 -34.54
CA ASN A 67 -7.34 15.32 -33.34
C ASN A 67 -8.45 14.28 -33.43
N ASN A 68 -8.06 13.03 -33.27
CA ASN A 68 -8.91 11.84 -33.21
C ASN A 68 -10.00 12.03 -32.12
N THR A 69 -11.17 12.56 -32.52
CA THR A 69 -12.24 12.99 -31.60
C THR A 69 -13.15 11.84 -31.15
N ASP A 70 -12.92 10.62 -31.65
CA ASP A 70 -13.79 9.48 -31.37
C ASP A 70 -13.72 9.01 -29.91
N GLY A 71 -12.64 9.32 -29.20
CA GLY A 71 -12.54 9.08 -27.76
C GLY A 71 -13.50 9.92 -26.91
N TRP A 72 -13.87 11.13 -27.39
CA TRP A 72 -14.70 12.11 -26.67
C TRP A 72 -16.20 11.81 -26.71
N LYS A 73 -16.63 10.91 -27.59
CA LYS A 73 -18.03 10.55 -27.81
C LYS A 73 -18.47 9.31 -27.03
N LYS A 74 -17.58 8.74 -26.20
CA LYS A 74 -17.90 7.54 -25.42
C LYS A 74 -18.65 7.91 -24.15
N ASP A 75 -19.68 7.14 -23.85
CA ASP A 75 -20.29 7.10 -22.53
C ASP A 75 -19.47 6.17 -21.63
N PHE A 76 -19.18 6.64 -20.41
CA PHE A 76 -18.47 5.89 -19.39
C PHE A 76 -19.43 5.34 -18.35
N ASN A 77 -19.12 4.16 -17.82
CA ASN A 77 -19.84 3.58 -16.68
C ASN A 77 -19.43 4.28 -15.38
N ALA A 78 -18.13 4.58 -15.25
CA ALA A 78 -17.57 5.28 -14.11
C ALA A 78 -16.41 6.20 -14.51
N THR A 79 -16.14 7.20 -13.69
CA THR A 79 -14.98 8.07 -13.79
C THR A 79 -14.25 8.11 -12.45
N VAL A 80 -12.93 7.90 -12.48
CA VAL A 80 -12.03 8.07 -11.34
C VAL A 80 -11.20 9.32 -11.55
N THR A 81 -11.26 10.25 -10.59
CA THR A 81 -10.41 11.43 -10.57
C THR A 81 -9.36 11.30 -9.48
N VAL A 82 -8.09 11.38 -9.85
CA VAL A 82 -7.01 11.43 -8.88
C VAL A 82 -6.74 12.90 -8.56
N LYS A 83 -7.06 13.32 -7.33
CA LYS A 83 -6.74 14.67 -6.81
C LYS A 83 -7.34 15.88 -7.53
N ILE A 84 -8.32 15.68 -8.40
CA ILE A 84 -8.98 16.78 -9.11
C ILE A 84 -10.48 16.75 -8.86
N GLY A 85 -11.03 17.93 -8.61
CA GLY A 85 -12.46 18.14 -8.66
C GLY A 85 -12.92 18.11 -10.12
N LEU A 86 -13.84 17.22 -10.45
CA LEU A 86 -14.55 17.23 -11.71
C LEU A 86 -16.04 17.40 -11.40
N ALA A 87 -16.72 18.25 -12.16
CA ALA A 87 -18.17 18.34 -12.03
C ALA A 87 -18.82 17.06 -12.62
N PRO A 88 -19.79 16.45 -11.94
CA PRO A 88 -20.55 15.31 -12.47
C PRO A 88 -21.17 15.65 -13.83
N LYS A 89 -21.11 14.71 -14.78
CA LYS A 89 -21.78 14.80 -16.08
C LYS A 89 -22.35 13.43 -16.44
N PRO A 90 -23.57 13.33 -17.01
CA PRO A 90 -24.17 12.02 -17.33
C PRO A 90 -23.26 11.10 -18.14
N ARG A 91 -22.55 11.64 -19.14
CA ARG A 91 -21.62 10.88 -20.00
C ARG A 91 -20.40 10.31 -19.27
N PHE A 92 -20.05 10.84 -18.10
CA PHE A 92 -18.91 10.38 -17.30
C PHE A 92 -19.29 9.22 -16.36
N GLY A 93 -20.56 8.81 -16.38
CA GLY A 93 -21.08 7.81 -15.47
C GLY A 93 -20.97 8.28 -14.02
N LYS A 94 -20.86 7.31 -13.11
CA LYS A 94 -20.70 7.60 -11.69
C LYS A 94 -19.29 8.15 -11.41
N LEU A 95 -19.21 9.26 -10.68
CA LEU A 95 -17.95 9.96 -10.44
C LEU A 95 -17.38 9.60 -9.06
N PHE A 96 -16.12 9.18 -9.08
CA PHE A 96 -15.35 8.81 -7.90
C PHE A 96 -14.11 9.69 -7.82
N MET A 97 -13.82 10.18 -6.62
CA MET A 97 -12.61 10.91 -6.33
C MET A 97 -11.67 10.07 -5.48
N ASP A 98 -10.51 9.76 -6.03
CA ASP A 98 -9.46 9.04 -5.35
C ASP A 98 -8.55 9.99 -4.57
N VAL A 99 -8.67 9.92 -3.24
CA VAL A 99 -7.97 10.80 -2.30
C VAL A 99 -6.63 10.18 -1.93
N VAL A 100 -5.62 10.58 -2.68
CA VAL A 100 -4.22 10.12 -2.56
C VAL A 100 -3.36 11.24 -2.02
N ASP A 101 -2.24 10.97 -1.33
CA ASP A 101 -1.26 11.97 -0.85
C ASP A 101 -1.82 13.23 -0.14
N ARG A 102 -1.49 13.47 1.14
CA ARG A 102 -2.04 14.57 1.97
C ARG A 102 -3.53 14.33 2.29
N TYR A 103 -3.80 14.09 3.55
CA TYR A 103 -5.04 13.54 4.07
C TYR A 103 -6.06 14.64 4.36
N THR A 104 -6.31 15.47 3.35
CA THR A 104 -7.07 16.71 3.51
C THR A 104 -8.36 16.66 2.70
N SER A 105 -9.41 17.26 3.25
CA SER A 105 -10.67 17.50 2.55
C SER A 105 -10.49 18.30 1.26
N PHE A 106 -11.46 18.13 0.35
CA PHE A 106 -11.58 18.95 -0.86
C PHE A 106 -12.82 19.82 -0.74
N ASP A 107 -12.61 21.12 -0.62
CA ASP A 107 -13.69 22.11 -0.54
C ASP A 107 -14.47 22.14 -1.86
N GLY A 108 -15.80 22.24 -1.76
CA GLY A 108 -16.67 22.38 -2.92
C GLY A 108 -16.81 21.13 -3.79
N LEU A 109 -16.41 19.94 -3.30
CA LEU A 109 -16.68 18.69 -4.00
C LEU A 109 -18.21 18.49 -4.12
N ASP A 110 -18.70 18.18 -5.32
CA ASP A 110 -20.15 17.98 -5.55
C ASP A 110 -20.66 16.80 -4.70
N SER A 111 -21.88 16.91 -4.16
CA SER A 111 -22.53 15.87 -3.34
C SER A 111 -22.69 14.52 -4.03
N GLN A 112 -22.73 14.50 -5.37
CA GLN A 112 -22.84 13.27 -6.16
C GLN A 112 -21.51 12.53 -6.32
N VAL A 113 -20.39 13.13 -5.92
CA VAL A 113 -19.08 12.50 -6.01
C VAL A 113 -18.85 11.63 -4.78
N GLU A 114 -18.59 10.37 -5.02
CA GLU A 114 -18.16 9.43 -3.98
C GLU A 114 -16.64 9.47 -3.83
N VAL A 115 -16.15 9.25 -2.61
CA VAL A 115 -14.71 9.36 -2.33
C VAL A 115 -14.10 7.98 -2.09
N ILE A 116 -12.93 7.74 -2.68
CA ILE A 116 -12.11 6.56 -2.40
C ILE A 116 -10.98 7.01 -1.47
N VAL A 117 -10.89 6.39 -0.30
CA VAL A 117 -9.97 6.77 0.78
C VAL A 117 -9.10 5.59 1.23
N GLN A 118 -8.01 5.90 1.94
CA GLN A 118 -7.06 4.90 2.44
C GLN A 118 -7.57 4.10 3.65
N THR A 119 -8.36 4.73 4.54
CA THR A 119 -8.89 4.11 5.75
C THR A 119 -10.28 4.67 6.06
N LYS A 120 -11.08 3.96 6.86
CA LYS A 120 -12.38 4.47 7.35
C LYS A 120 -12.22 5.79 8.12
N TYR A 121 -11.16 5.92 8.91
CA TYR A 121 -10.86 7.13 9.68
C TYR A 121 -10.65 8.33 8.77
N HIS A 122 -9.94 8.15 7.65
CA HIS A 122 -9.74 9.22 6.68
C HIS A 122 -11.07 9.76 6.14
N ALA A 123 -12.02 8.88 5.83
CA ALA A 123 -13.36 9.30 5.43
C ALA A 123 -14.13 9.98 6.57
N GLN A 124 -14.15 9.38 7.76
CA GLN A 124 -14.89 9.93 8.90
C GLN A 124 -14.40 11.34 9.28
N ASP A 125 -13.10 11.56 9.25
CA ASP A 125 -12.52 12.85 9.67
C ASP A 125 -12.60 13.92 8.57
N GLN A 126 -12.39 13.56 7.29
CA GLN A 126 -12.27 14.52 6.19
C GLN A 126 -13.52 14.62 5.32
N PHE A 127 -14.38 13.60 5.34
CA PHE A 127 -15.57 13.47 4.50
C PHE A 127 -16.78 12.90 5.27
N PRO A 128 -17.11 13.39 6.48
CA PRO A 128 -18.09 12.76 7.38
C PRO A 128 -19.50 12.61 6.79
N ASN A 129 -19.86 13.46 5.83
CA ASN A 129 -21.18 13.49 5.21
C ASN A 129 -21.17 12.98 3.76
N ARG A 130 -20.24 12.10 3.39
CA ARG A 130 -20.12 11.57 2.03
C ARG A 130 -20.14 10.05 2.01
N THR A 131 -20.68 9.52 0.92
CA THR A 131 -20.43 8.13 0.54
C THR A 131 -18.95 7.95 0.26
N TYR A 132 -18.33 7.01 0.97
CA TYR A 132 -16.93 6.70 0.82
C TYR A 132 -16.71 5.21 0.61
N HIS A 133 -15.58 4.90 0.01
CA HIS A 133 -15.09 3.54 -0.20
C HIS A 133 -13.65 3.47 0.29
N VAL A 134 -13.31 2.35 0.91
CA VAL A 134 -11.94 2.14 1.40
C VAL A 134 -11.20 1.26 0.41
N VAL A 135 -10.31 1.87 -0.36
CA VAL A 135 -9.29 1.16 -1.15
C VAL A 135 -7.97 1.51 -0.49
N GLU A 136 -7.39 0.52 0.19
CA GLU A 136 -6.20 0.69 1.03
C GLU A 136 -4.95 0.88 0.15
N HIS A 137 -4.83 2.10 -0.38
CA HIS A 137 -3.76 2.73 -1.16
C HIS A 137 -2.98 1.89 -2.18
N TRP A 138 -3.02 2.34 -3.44
CA TRP A 138 -2.31 1.77 -4.60
C TRP A 138 -0.79 1.79 -4.57
N TYR A 139 -0.17 2.83 -4.01
CA TYR A 139 1.29 2.97 -4.06
C TYR A 139 1.92 2.72 -2.71
N ASN A 140 2.99 1.94 -2.70
CA ASN A 140 3.98 1.94 -1.64
C ASN A 140 4.81 3.23 -1.67
N SER A 141 5.61 3.38 -0.63
CA SER A 141 6.74 4.31 -0.58
C SER A 141 7.80 4.05 -1.68
N PHE A 142 7.63 3.00 -2.49
CA PHE A 142 8.51 2.62 -3.60
C PHE A 142 7.64 2.28 -4.81
N PRO A 143 7.45 3.22 -5.76
CA PRO A 143 6.70 3.01 -7.00
C PRO A 143 7.18 1.82 -7.83
N GLU A 144 8.42 1.40 -7.62
CA GLU A 144 9.09 0.29 -8.27
C GLU A 144 8.58 -1.09 -7.82
N ASP A 145 7.90 -1.18 -6.66
CA ASP A 145 7.33 -2.43 -6.11
C ASP A 145 6.15 -2.98 -6.92
N MET A 146 5.56 -2.16 -7.80
CA MET A 146 4.30 -2.46 -8.50
C MET A 146 4.49 -2.87 -9.97
N LEU A 147 5.70 -2.72 -10.52
CA LEU A 147 5.89 -2.65 -11.98
C LEU A 147 5.92 -4.00 -12.70
N SER A 148 6.00 -5.14 -12.02
CA SER A 148 5.96 -6.44 -12.72
C SER A 148 5.43 -7.58 -11.84
N SER A 149 4.13 -7.83 -12.03
CA SER A 149 3.45 -9.13 -11.87
C SER A 149 3.51 -9.85 -10.52
N SER A 150 2.30 -10.01 -9.95
CA SER A 150 1.82 -10.99 -8.97
C SER A 150 1.98 -10.73 -7.46
N ASP A 151 0.99 -11.28 -6.76
CA ASP A 151 0.53 -10.95 -5.41
C ASP A 151 1.49 -11.37 -4.28
N ILE A 152 2.50 -12.17 -4.62
CA ILE A 152 3.48 -12.78 -3.70
C ILE A 152 4.76 -13.00 -4.53
N PRO A 153 5.96 -12.94 -3.92
CA PRO A 153 7.16 -13.30 -4.64
C PRO A 153 7.06 -14.70 -5.28
N LYS A 154 7.05 -14.78 -6.63
CA LYS A 154 6.96 -16.02 -7.44
C LYS A 154 8.21 -16.91 -7.36
N PHE A 155 9.06 -16.71 -6.36
CA PHE A 155 10.35 -17.34 -6.21
C PHE A 155 10.52 -17.94 -4.83
N GLU A 156 11.50 -18.84 -4.69
CA GLU A 156 11.77 -19.50 -3.40
C GLU A 156 12.15 -18.45 -2.34
N LEU A 157 11.34 -18.38 -1.28
CA LEU A 157 11.61 -17.52 -0.13
C LEU A 157 12.83 -18.04 0.63
N PRO A 158 13.60 -17.14 1.29
CA PRO A 158 14.72 -17.56 2.11
C PRO A 158 14.21 -18.47 3.24
N LYS A 159 14.89 -19.61 3.42
CA LYS A 159 14.57 -20.57 4.49
C LYS A 159 14.83 -19.93 5.84
N ILE A 160 13.85 -20.05 6.74
CA ILE A 160 14.01 -19.60 8.12
C ILE A 160 14.71 -20.70 8.93
N GLN A 161 15.96 -20.40 9.30
CA GLN A 161 16.84 -21.25 10.08
C GLN A 161 17.12 -20.62 11.45
N PRO A 162 17.52 -21.40 12.46
CA PRO A 162 18.12 -20.86 13.69
C PRO A 162 19.30 -19.95 13.35
N VAL A 163 19.47 -18.85 14.10
CA VAL A 163 20.58 -17.92 13.90
C VAL A 163 21.22 -17.60 15.25
N SER A 164 22.55 -17.64 15.28
CA SER A 164 23.32 -17.22 16.46
C SER A 164 23.47 -15.69 16.54
N ASN A 165 23.51 -15.02 15.39
CA ASN A 165 23.53 -13.57 15.29
C ASN A 165 22.33 -13.11 14.48
N MET A 166 21.47 -12.29 15.07
CA MET A 166 20.25 -11.83 14.41
C MET A 166 20.51 -10.52 13.67
N LYS A 167 20.31 -10.50 12.35
CA LYS A 167 20.37 -9.28 11.55
C LYS A 167 18.97 -8.71 11.41
N MET A 168 18.77 -7.52 11.92
CA MET A 168 17.51 -6.79 11.87
C MET A 168 17.67 -5.51 11.06
N ALA A 169 16.59 -5.05 10.45
CA ALA A 169 16.56 -3.72 9.84
C ALA A 169 15.23 -3.00 10.01
N THR A 170 15.28 -1.68 9.92
CA THR A 170 14.11 -0.84 9.74
C THR A 170 14.33 0.17 8.62
N VAL A 171 13.32 0.39 7.78
CA VAL A 171 13.35 1.46 6.76
C VAL A 171 13.06 2.81 7.43
N TRP A 172 14.09 3.56 7.79
CA TRP A 172 13.99 4.77 8.61
C TRP A 172 14.26 6.05 7.80
N THR A 173 13.25 6.53 7.07
CA THR A 173 13.39 7.71 6.20
C THR A 173 13.28 9.05 6.92
N ASN A 174 13.02 9.05 8.24
CA ASN A 174 12.91 10.28 9.03
C ASN A 174 14.20 10.59 9.79
N MET A 175 15.12 11.32 9.15
CA MET A 175 16.40 11.72 9.74
C MET A 175 16.29 12.60 11.00
N LYS A 176 15.10 13.16 11.29
CA LYS A 176 14.90 14.00 12.48
C LYS A 176 14.62 13.19 13.74
N GLN A 177 14.25 11.92 13.62
CA GLN A 177 14.01 11.04 14.76
C GLN A 177 15.17 10.05 14.89
N LEU A 178 15.59 9.77 16.11
CA LEU A 178 16.57 8.73 16.38
C LEU A 178 16.00 7.38 15.98
N CYS A 179 16.84 6.56 15.35
CA CYS A 179 16.46 5.18 15.06
C CYS A 179 16.14 4.45 16.38
N PRO A 180 15.15 3.54 16.40
CA PRO A 180 14.85 2.76 17.60
C PRO A 180 16.12 2.10 18.17
N THR A 181 16.29 2.13 19.48
CA THR A 181 17.41 1.46 20.16
C THR A 181 16.91 0.24 20.89
N LEU A 182 17.62 -0.88 20.74
CA LEU A 182 17.40 -2.09 21.53
C LEU A 182 18.20 -2.01 22.82
N SER A 183 17.72 -2.69 23.89
CA SER A 183 18.51 -2.79 25.11
C SER A 183 19.74 -3.67 24.85
N PHE A 184 20.94 -3.12 25.08
CA PHE A 184 22.19 -3.82 24.78
C PHE A 184 22.41 -5.05 25.68
N ALA A 185 21.89 -5.01 26.91
CA ALA A 185 22.04 -6.09 27.90
C ALA A 185 21.41 -7.41 27.44
N ASN A 186 20.30 -7.36 26.70
CA ASN A 186 19.55 -8.54 26.25
C ASN A 186 19.81 -8.89 24.78
N ASN A 187 20.44 -8.01 24.00
CA ASN A 187 20.51 -8.11 22.54
C ASN A 187 21.92 -7.87 21.97
N SER A 188 22.98 -8.25 22.71
CA SER A 188 24.37 -7.99 22.31
C SER A 188 24.80 -8.65 20.98
N ASP A 189 24.09 -9.69 20.56
CA ASP A 189 24.27 -10.44 19.30
C ASP A 189 23.23 -10.11 18.23
N VAL A 190 22.45 -9.04 18.44
CA VAL A 190 21.54 -8.47 17.45
C VAL A 190 22.23 -7.31 16.74
N LYS A 191 22.41 -7.44 15.43
CA LYS A 191 22.83 -6.33 14.58
C LYS A 191 21.61 -5.62 14.02
N PHE A 192 21.43 -4.35 14.34
CA PHE A 192 20.31 -3.55 13.87
C PHE A 192 20.74 -2.47 12.86
N ASP A 193 20.25 -2.57 11.62
CA ASP A 193 20.51 -1.60 10.55
C ASP A 193 19.32 -0.64 10.35
N CYS A 194 19.61 0.66 10.37
CA CYS A 194 18.62 1.70 10.06
C CYS A 194 18.80 2.15 8.61
N ILE A 195 17.94 1.65 7.71
CA ILE A 195 18.00 1.95 6.28
C ILE A 195 17.37 3.32 6.04
N ASN A 196 18.23 4.34 5.91
CA ASN A 196 17.83 5.74 5.72
C ASN A 196 18.20 6.21 4.31
N GLU A 197 17.68 5.49 3.32
CA GLU A 197 17.87 5.86 1.93
C GLU A 197 16.63 6.58 1.40
N ARG A 198 16.82 7.47 0.42
CA ARG A 198 15.72 8.15 -0.31
C ARG A 198 15.17 7.23 -1.40
N PHE A 199 14.24 7.68 -2.25
CA PHE A 199 13.68 6.86 -3.33
C PHE A 199 14.75 6.26 -4.28
N GLY A 200 14.44 5.10 -4.88
CA GLY A 200 15.25 4.39 -5.88
C GLY A 200 15.92 3.12 -5.34
N ILE A 201 15.24 1.98 -5.43
CA ILE A 201 15.69 0.71 -4.82
C ILE A 201 17.00 0.18 -5.43
N ALA A 202 17.27 0.47 -6.71
CA ALA A 202 18.53 0.12 -7.36
C ALA A 202 19.74 0.77 -6.68
N GLY A 203 19.60 2.04 -6.26
CA GLY A 203 20.65 2.74 -5.52
C GLY A 203 20.90 2.14 -4.14
N TRP A 204 19.84 1.62 -3.49
CA TRP A 204 19.98 0.92 -2.21
C TRP A 204 20.75 -0.37 -2.43
N TYR A 205 20.34 -1.15 -3.42
CA TYR A 205 21.01 -2.40 -3.77
C TYR A 205 22.50 -2.18 -4.02
N GLN A 206 22.86 -1.18 -4.83
CA GLN A 206 24.26 -0.80 -5.02
C GLN A 206 24.93 -0.48 -3.67
N LYS A 207 24.39 0.41 -2.85
CA LYS A 207 25.01 0.77 -1.56
C LYS A 207 25.23 -0.43 -0.62
N TYR A 208 24.27 -1.36 -0.60
CA TYR A 208 24.25 -2.45 0.37
C TYR A 208 24.95 -3.72 -0.10
N PHE A 209 25.15 -3.90 -1.41
CA PHE A 209 25.85 -5.05 -2.00
C PHE A 209 27.23 -4.68 -2.62
N ASN A 210 27.46 -3.42 -3.01
CA ASN A 210 28.69 -2.95 -3.67
C ASN A 210 29.80 -2.53 -2.67
N ARG A 211 30.10 -3.38 -1.68
CA ARG A 211 31.31 -3.18 -0.82
C ARG A 211 32.59 -3.66 -1.49
N SER A 212 32.49 -4.38 -2.59
CA SER A 212 33.59 -4.72 -3.49
C SER A 212 33.15 -4.36 -4.89
N THR A 213 34.01 -3.67 -5.65
CA THR A 213 33.88 -3.28 -7.07
C THR A 213 33.76 -4.47 -8.04
N ALA A 214 33.12 -5.55 -7.64
CA ALA A 214 32.97 -6.77 -8.41
C ALA A 214 31.92 -6.54 -9.51
N SER A 215 32.36 -6.67 -10.76
CA SER A 215 31.51 -6.62 -11.96
C SER A 215 30.27 -7.50 -11.87
N PHE A 216 30.33 -8.57 -11.09
CA PHE A 216 29.25 -9.54 -10.92
C PHE A 216 27.97 -8.95 -10.30
N GLU A 217 28.05 -8.17 -9.21
CA GLU A 217 26.83 -7.64 -8.55
C GLU A 217 26.16 -6.55 -9.39
N MET A 218 26.95 -5.78 -10.15
CA MET A 218 26.41 -4.82 -11.12
C MET A 218 25.75 -5.54 -12.29
N GLN A 219 26.37 -6.60 -12.82
CA GLN A 219 25.75 -7.42 -13.87
C GLN A 219 24.47 -8.09 -13.38
N ARG A 220 24.43 -8.56 -12.12
CA ARG A 220 23.22 -9.11 -11.50
C ARG A 220 22.13 -8.06 -11.40
N LEU A 221 22.44 -6.86 -10.91
CA LEU A 221 21.50 -5.75 -10.85
C LEU A 221 20.95 -5.40 -12.24
N ASP A 222 21.81 -5.29 -13.24
CA ASP A 222 21.41 -5.02 -14.63
C ASP A 222 20.48 -6.12 -15.17
N ASN A 223 20.81 -7.39 -14.93
CA ASN A 223 19.96 -8.53 -15.31
C ASN A 223 18.59 -8.47 -14.62
N LEU A 224 18.52 -8.09 -13.35
CA LEU A 224 17.27 -7.94 -12.60
C LEU A 224 16.41 -6.80 -13.14
N LEU A 225 17.01 -5.64 -13.43
CA LEU A 225 16.32 -4.49 -14.01
C LEU A 225 15.76 -4.78 -15.41
N GLN A 226 16.39 -5.70 -16.14
CA GLN A 226 15.97 -6.10 -17.49
C GLN A 226 15.00 -7.29 -17.51
N ASP A 227 14.76 -8.00 -16.39
CA ASP A 227 13.84 -9.13 -16.36
C ASP A 227 12.38 -8.63 -16.40
N PRO A 228 11.64 -8.85 -17.49
CA PRO A 228 10.27 -8.36 -17.62
C PRO A 228 9.27 -9.08 -16.68
N ARG A 229 9.66 -10.20 -16.06
CA ARG A 229 8.83 -10.97 -15.13
C ARG A 229 9.04 -10.58 -13.68
N GLN A 230 10.24 -10.10 -13.35
CA GLN A 230 10.66 -9.86 -11.96
C GLN A 230 10.92 -8.39 -11.67
N GLY A 231 11.47 -7.69 -12.66
CA GLY A 231 11.69 -6.26 -12.67
C GLY A 231 12.39 -5.71 -11.43
N PRO A 232 12.18 -4.42 -11.14
CA PRO A 232 12.79 -3.79 -9.97
C PRO A 232 12.20 -4.30 -8.64
N GLY A 233 11.03 -4.92 -8.63
CA GLY A 233 10.45 -5.55 -7.43
C GLY A 233 11.35 -6.64 -6.84
N ARG A 234 12.04 -7.42 -7.67
CA ARG A 234 13.02 -8.42 -7.19
C ARG A 234 14.18 -7.83 -6.40
N ILE A 235 14.63 -6.64 -6.78
CA ILE A 235 15.72 -5.94 -6.11
C ILE A 235 15.33 -5.61 -4.67
N TYR A 236 14.08 -5.18 -4.46
CA TYR A 236 13.51 -4.92 -3.14
C TYR A 236 13.59 -6.17 -2.26
N TYR A 237 13.17 -7.30 -2.80
CA TYR A 237 13.15 -8.58 -2.09
C TYR A 237 14.56 -9.05 -1.70
N GLU A 238 15.50 -9.07 -2.65
CA GLU A 238 16.88 -9.49 -2.38
C GLU A 238 17.57 -8.59 -1.35
N LEU A 239 17.28 -7.28 -1.37
CA LEU A 239 17.81 -6.35 -0.39
C LEU A 239 17.39 -6.71 1.04
N PHE A 240 16.14 -7.10 1.25
CA PHE A 240 15.65 -7.43 2.58
C PHE A 240 16.03 -8.84 3.02
N TRP A 241 16.21 -9.79 2.11
CA TRP A 241 16.54 -11.18 2.42
C TRP A 241 17.86 -11.40 3.16
N LYS A 242 18.75 -10.42 3.19
CA LYS A 242 19.95 -10.47 4.03
C LYS A 242 19.66 -10.28 5.54
N TYR A 243 18.43 -9.88 5.88
CA TYR A 243 17.94 -9.71 7.25
C TYR A 243 17.12 -10.92 7.68
N ASN A 244 17.15 -11.21 8.98
CA ASN A 244 16.34 -12.25 9.60
C ASN A 244 14.97 -11.73 10.06
N LEU A 245 14.86 -10.41 10.25
CA LEU A 245 13.66 -9.74 10.73
C LEU A 245 13.66 -8.27 10.28
N LEU A 246 12.50 -7.78 9.86
CA LEU A 246 12.27 -6.36 9.61
C LEU A 246 11.42 -5.76 10.73
N LEU A 247 11.84 -4.62 11.25
CA LEU A 247 11.11 -3.86 12.25
C LEU A 247 10.34 -2.71 11.58
N VAL A 248 9.03 -2.67 11.79
CA VAL A 248 8.14 -1.60 11.33
C VAL A 248 7.66 -0.77 12.52
N PRO A 249 8.39 0.29 12.90
CA PRO A 249 7.91 1.26 13.85
C PRO A 249 6.77 2.11 13.27
N ALA A 250 5.86 2.55 14.13
CA ALA A 250 4.74 3.40 13.75
C ALA A 250 5.24 4.81 13.34
N LYS A 251 4.62 5.39 12.30
CA LYS A 251 4.94 6.74 11.83
C LYS A 251 4.32 7.79 12.77
N THR A 252 5.03 8.14 13.83
CA THR A 252 4.56 9.13 14.82
C THR A 252 4.84 10.58 14.45
N ALA A 253 5.62 10.83 13.39
CA ALA A 253 6.08 12.16 13.05
C ALA A 253 4.99 13.13 12.58
N LEU A 254 3.88 12.62 12.03
CA LEU A 254 2.72 13.41 11.60
C LEU A 254 1.43 12.69 12.03
N PRO A 255 0.52 13.35 12.77
CA PRO A 255 -0.73 12.73 13.24
C PRO A 255 -1.55 12.08 12.13
N GLU A 256 -1.66 12.73 10.97
CA GLU A 256 -2.38 12.17 9.82
C GLU A 256 -1.73 10.88 9.29
N LYS A 257 -0.39 10.82 9.24
CA LYS A 257 0.30 9.59 8.81
C LYS A 257 0.10 8.45 9.80
N LEU A 258 0.04 8.78 11.09
CA LEU A 258 -0.29 7.82 12.14
C LEU A 258 -1.72 7.28 11.97
N ARG A 259 -2.67 8.19 11.71
CA ARG A 259 -4.10 7.92 11.64
C ARG A 259 -4.56 7.34 10.30
N TYR A 260 -3.76 7.42 9.23
CA TYR A 260 -4.20 6.99 7.90
C TYR A 260 -3.15 6.19 7.10
N GLY A 261 -1.84 6.31 7.40
CA GLY A 261 -0.75 5.94 6.49
C GLY A 261 0.24 4.89 6.98
N ASN A 262 -0.09 4.17 8.07
CA ASN A 262 0.84 3.21 8.68
C ASN A 262 0.82 1.82 8.03
N VAL A 263 -0.36 1.30 7.67
CA VAL A 263 -0.55 -0.04 7.11
C VAL A 263 0.32 -0.28 5.88
N GLN A 264 0.36 0.70 4.98
CA GLN A 264 1.14 0.68 3.74
C GLN A 264 2.61 0.29 3.94
N ARG A 265 3.28 0.83 4.97
CA ARG A 265 4.70 0.52 5.24
C ARG A 265 4.87 -0.91 5.73
N ALA A 266 3.96 -1.37 6.58
CA ALA A 266 3.98 -2.74 7.10
C ALA A 266 3.82 -3.74 5.94
N VAL A 267 2.77 -3.55 5.12
CA VAL A 267 2.47 -4.40 3.97
C VAL A 267 3.62 -4.42 2.96
N SER A 268 4.21 -3.26 2.63
CA SER A 268 5.38 -3.18 1.73
C SER A 268 6.54 -4.06 2.20
N GLN A 269 6.86 -4.04 3.50
CA GLN A 269 7.92 -4.89 4.06
C GLN A 269 7.51 -6.36 4.13
N MET A 270 6.24 -6.66 4.44
CA MET A 270 5.71 -8.03 4.47
C MET A 270 5.81 -8.72 3.11
N ARG A 271 5.65 -7.98 2.00
CA ARG A 271 5.84 -8.52 0.63
C ARG A 271 7.20 -9.15 0.42
N SER A 272 8.23 -8.69 1.15
CA SER A 272 9.57 -9.28 1.02
C SER A 272 9.64 -10.74 1.45
N GLY A 273 8.65 -11.24 2.20
CA GLY A 273 8.73 -12.56 2.80
C GLY A 273 9.81 -12.65 3.88
N VAL A 274 10.41 -11.55 4.31
CA VAL A 274 11.16 -11.52 5.57
C VAL A 274 10.14 -11.37 6.70
N PRO A 275 10.30 -12.10 7.83
CA PRO A 275 9.46 -11.89 9.01
C PRO A 275 9.43 -10.41 9.42
N VAL A 276 8.23 -9.88 9.69
CA VAL A 276 8.02 -8.49 10.10
C VAL A 276 7.62 -8.45 11.58
N LEU A 277 8.18 -7.50 12.32
CA LEU A 277 7.76 -7.15 13.67
C LEU A 277 7.16 -5.74 13.65
N LEU A 278 5.86 -5.64 13.92
CA LEU A 278 5.09 -4.41 13.76
C LEU A 278 4.85 -3.73 15.12
N GLU A 279 5.14 -2.43 15.21
CA GLU A 279 4.78 -1.62 16.38
C GLU A 279 3.29 -1.29 16.34
N ILE A 280 2.56 -1.63 17.41
CA ILE A 280 1.14 -1.30 17.54
C ILE A 280 1.00 0.03 18.24
N TYR A 281 0.64 1.04 17.46
CA TYR A 281 0.40 2.39 17.95
C TYR A 281 -0.64 3.10 17.08
N GLY A 282 -1.73 3.51 17.71
CA GLY A 282 -2.86 4.19 17.07
C GLY A 282 -3.92 3.23 16.51
N GLU A 283 -5.15 3.73 16.42
CA GLU A 283 -6.37 2.96 16.12
C GLU A 283 -6.27 2.20 14.78
N VAL A 284 -5.64 2.77 13.76
CA VAL A 284 -5.46 2.09 12.46
C VAL A 284 -4.65 0.81 12.56
N LEU A 285 -3.56 0.83 13.32
CA LEU A 285 -2.74 -0.36 13.46
C LEU A 285 -3.41 -1.37 14.39
N GLU A 286 -4.15 -0.93 15.39
CA GLU A 286 -4.96 -1.83 16.24
C GLU A 286 -6.06 -2.53 15.42
N ASP A 287 -6.84 -1.79 14.63
CA ASP A 287 -7.83 -2.34 13.69
C ASP A 287 -7.21 -3.33 12.69
N PHE A 288 -6.04 -2.99 12.16
CA PHE A 288 -5.30 -3.85 11.24
C PHE A 288 -4.90 -5.16 11.90
N MET A 289 -4.45 -5.11 13.16
CA MET A 289 -4.11 -6.31 13.93
C MET A 289 -5.33 -7.19 14.20
N ASP A 290 -6.47 -6.57 14.51
CA ASP A 290 -7.71 -7.30 14.78
C ASP A 290 -8.25 -7.95 13.51
N ARG A 291 -8.19 -7.26 12.36
CA ARG A 291 -8.64 -7.79 11.06
C ARG A 291 -7.87 -9.06 10.67
N TYR A 292 -6.54 -9.04 10.73
CA TYR A 292 -5.71 -10.16 10.24
C TYR A 292 -5.26 -11.12 11.33
N ASN A 293 -5.55 -10.81 12.60
CA ASN A 293 -5.03 -11.51 13.77
C ASN A 293 -3.50 -11.72 13.70
N TYR A 294 -2.77 -10.73 13.21
CA TYR A 294 -1.32 -10.83 13.02
C TYR A 294 -0.65 -11.07 14.38
N THR A 295 0.31 -11.99 14.46
CA THR A 295 0.87 -12.38 15.77
C THR A 295 2.18 -11.70 16.12
N CYS A 296 2.83 -11.07 15.14
CA CYS A 296 4.20 -10.59 15.27
C CYS A 296 4.24 -9.08 15.47
N ALA A 297 3.82 -8.69 16.67
CA ALA A 297 3.65 -7.30 17.01
C ALA A 297 4.11 -6.99 18.43
N TYR A 298 4.51 -5.76 18.65
CA TYR A 298 4.99 -5.26 19.93
C TYR A 298 4.39 -3.90 20.25
N LYS A 299 4.43 -3.54 21.52
CA LYS A 299 4.06 -2.20 22.00
C LYS A 299 5.27 -1.57 22.68
N ASN A 300 5.62 -0.35 22.28
CA ASN A 300 6.69 0.39 22.93
C ASN A 300 6.19 0.95 24.27
N THR A 301 6.76 0.46 25.37
CA THR A 301 6.39 0.85 26.74
C THR A 301 6.76 2.29 27.06
N THR A 302 7.78 2.85 26.38
CA THR A 302 8.20 4.25 26.57
C THR A 302 7.15 5.25 26.10
N THR A 303 6.37 4.88 25.08
CA THR A 303 5.31 5.73 24.52
C THR A 303 4.05 5.73 25.38
N ALA A 304 3.90 4.77 26.30
CA ALA A 304 2.77 4.66 27.24
C ALA A 304 2.70 5.86 28.23
N THR A 305 3.85 6.45 28.56
CA THR A 305 3.94 7.55 29.52
C THR A 305 3.65 8.91 28.87
N THR A 306 3.91 9.07 27.57
CA THR A 306 3.56 10.27 26.78
C THR A 306 2.17 10.21 26.15
N THR A 307 1.55 9.03 26.10
CA THR A 307 0.22 8.83 25.49
C THR A 307 -0.91 9.50 26.27
N ALA A 308 -0.79 9.67 27.59
CA ALA A 308 -1.78 10.41 28.37
C ALA A 308 -1.87 11.89 27.95
N ALA A 309 -0.78 12.49 27.46
CA ALA A 309 -0.73 13.91 27.11
C ALA A 309 -1.09 14.20 25.64
N VAL A 310 -0.73 13.31 24.70
CA VAL A 310 -0.97 13.53 23.26
C VAL A 310 -2.32 12.96 22.81
N ALA A 311 -2.80 11.85 23.38
CA ALA A 311 -4.14 11.35 23.10
C ALA A 311 -5.22 12.30 23.66
N ALA A 312 -5.00 12.91 24.83
CA ALA A 312 -5.91 13.90 25.41
C ALA A 312 -6.15 15.12 24.49
N ALA A 313 -5.20 15.46 23.61
CA ALA A 313 -5.34 16.57 22.67
C ALA A 313 -6.07 16.19 21.36
N ALA A 314 -6.09 14.90 20.99
CA ALA A 314 -6.77 14.42 19.79
C ALA A 314 -8.20 13.88 20.07
N THR A 315 -8.47 13.45 21.30
CA THR A 315 -9.74 12.78 21.67
C THR A 315 -10.83 13.73 22.16
N GLN A 316 -10.59 15.05 22.24
CA GLN A 316 -11.61 15.99 22.74
C GLN A 316 -12.76 16.31 21.75
N LYS A 317 -12.87 15.61 20.62
CA LYS A 317 -13.93 15.80 19.62
C LYS A 317 -14.82 14.60 19.30
N HIS A 318 -14.60 13.43 19.91
CA HIS A 318 -15.44 12.24 19.68
C HIS A 318 -15.74 11.51 20.99
N ASN A 319 -16.56 12.14 21.84
CA ASN A 319 -17.26 11.45 22.92
C ASN A 319 -18.69 11.19 22.43
N ASP A 320 -18.93 10.10 21.68
CA ASP A 320 -20.27 9.47 21.66
C ASP A 320 -20.43 8.12 20.94
N GLU A 321 -19.36 7.39 20.59
CA GLU A 321 -19.55 6.02 20.07
C GLU A 321 -18.71 4.99 20.83
N GLY A 322 -19.41 4.28 21.73
CA GLY A 322 -19.28 2.85 21.93
C GLY A 322 -17.87 2.31 22.10
N ASP A 323 -17.47 2.19 23.37
CA ASP A 323 -16.39 1.37 23.90
C ASP A 323 -16.34 -0.03 23.27
N ARG A 324 -15.68 -0.15 22.12
CA ARG A 324 -15.26 -1.39 21.46
C ARG A 324 -13.74 -1.52 21.56
N SER A 325 -13.19 -1.41 22.77
CA SER A 325 -11.86 -1.98 23.03
C SER A 325 -12.00 -3.50 23.24
N THR A 326 -12.21 -4.23 22.15
CA THR A 326 -12.32 -5.70 22.16
C THR A 326 -10.95 -6.36 22.09
N SER A 327 -10.20 -6.32 23.20
CA SER A 327 -9.42 -7.45 23.76
C SER A 327 -8.21 -6.95 24.55
N ALA A 328 -8.03 -7.50 25.75
CA ALA A 328 -6.83 -7.38 26.57
C ALA A 328 -5.65 -8.17 25.94
N ARG A 329 -5.37 -7.94 24.66
CA ARG A 329 -4.26 -8.59 23.97
C ARG A 329 -2.97 -8.08 24.58
N LYS A 330 -2.28 -8.96 25.33
CA LYS A 330 -0.97 -8.65 25.88
C LYS A 330 0.05 -8.66 24.74
N TYR A 331 0.50 -7.47 24.35
CA TYR A 331 1.60 -7.31 23.41
C TYR A 331 2.95 -7.48 24.09
N TRP A 332 3.92 -8.02 23.36
CA TRP A 332 5.32 -8.02 23.79
C TRP A 332 5.86 -6.59 23.85
N THR A 333 6.81 -6.35 24.75
CA THR A 333 7.76 -5.25 24.59
C THR A 333 8.66 -5.50 23.37
N LEU A 334 9.38 -4.47 22.91
CA LEU A 334 10.33 -4.64 21.79
C LEU A 334 11.39 -5.69 22.10
N ASP A 335 11.99 -5.67 23.29
CA ASP A 335 13.03 -6.63 23.68
C ASP A 335 12.47 -8.07 23.77
N GLU A 336 11.29 -8.27 24.37
CA GLU A 336 10.64 -9.59 24.43
C GLU A 336 10.33 -10.13 23.03
N ALA A 337 9.82 -9.27 22.14
CA ALA A 337 9.49 -9.67 20.78
C ALA A 337 10.74 -10.06 19.99
N VAL A 338 11.83 -9.29 20.11
CA VAL A 338 13.09 -9.60 19.43
C VAL A 338 13.68 -10.90 19.96
N MET A 339 13.68 -11.11 21.28
CA MET A 339 14.15 -12.35 21.89
C MET A 339 13.33 -13.57 21.44
N ALA A 340 12.00 -13.48 21.47
CA ALA A 340 11.13 -14.55 20.99
C ALA A 340 11.39 -14.87 19.50
N MET A 341 11.53 -13.82 18.68
CA MET A 341 11.84 -13.95 17.26
C MET A 341 13.23 -14.52 17.02
N LYS A 342 14.21 -14.26 17.88
CA LYS A 342 15.58 -14.78 17.79
C LYS A 342 15.63 -16.27 18.12
N GLU A 343 15.04 -16.64 19.24
CA GLU A 343 15.08 -18.00 19.82
C GLU A 343 14.23 -19.00 19.04
N SER A 344 13.11 -18.57 18.45
CA SER A 344 12.20 -19.47 17.75
C SER A 344 12.12 -19.20 16.24
N PRO A 345 12.74 -20.06 15.41
CA PRO A 345 12.48 -20.11 13.97
C PRO A 345 10.99 -20.30 13.63
N GLU A 346 10.24 -21.00 14.47
CA GLU A 346 8.81 -21.29 14.28
C GLU A 346 7.97 -20.01 14.36
N ILE A 347 8.26 -19.12 15.32
CA ILE A 347 7.63 -17.80 15.40
C ILE A 347 7.95 -17.01 14.13
N ARG A 348 9.22 -16.94 13.71
CA ARG A 348 9.60 -16.25 12.46
C ARG A 348 8.86 -16.81 11.24
N ARG A 349 8.75 -18.14 11.10
CA ARG A 349 8.00 -18.79 10.01
C ARG A 349 6.53 -18.40 10.03
N LYS A 350 5.92 -18.37 11.21
CA LYS A 350 4.55 -17.92 11.39
C LYS A 350 4.39 -16.45 10.94
N CYS A 351 5.27 -15.55 11.36
CA CYS A 351 5.26 -14.15 10.94
C CYS A 351 5.42 -13.96 9.43
N GLN A 352 6.31 -14.73 8.80
CA GLN A 352 6.50 -14.73 7.35
C GLN A 352 5.22 -15.17 6.65
N LYS A 353 4.62 -16.29 7.08
CA LYS A 353 3.39 -16.82 6.48
C LYS A 353 2.21 -15.85 6.62
N GLU A 354 1.99 -15.33 7.83
CA GLU A 354 0.92 -14.36 8.09
C GLU A 354 1.15 -13.05 7.32
N GLY A 355 2.39 -12.54 7.32
CA GLY A 355 2.74 -11.33 6.58
C GLY A 355 2.52 -11.47 5.08
N LEU A 356 2.88 -12.61 4.48
CA LEU A 356 2.62 -12.88 3.06
C LEU A 356 1.14 -13.02 2.74
N ALA A 357 0.34 -13.64 3.63
CA ALA A 357 -1.10 -13.72 3.45
C ALA A 357 -1.75 -12.33 3.47
N ILE A 358 -1.31 -11.45 4.38
CA ILE A 358 -1.71 -10.05 4.39
C ILE A 358 -1.26 -9.36 3.10
N ALA A 359 0.01 -9.48 2.73
CA ALA A 359 0.56 -8.81 1.55
C ALA A 359 -0.15 -9.18 0.24
N ALA A 360 -0.64 -10.43 0.14
CA ALA A 360 -1.45 -10.89 -0.97
C ALA A 360 -2.80 -10.16 -1.05
N ASP A 361 -3.46 -9.92 0.09
CA ASP A 361 -4.73 -9.18 0.14
C ASP A 361 -4.57 -7.72 -0.34
N TYR A 362 -3.40 -7.12 -0.12
CA TYR A 362 -3.09 -5.77 -0.62
C TYR A 362 -2.47 -5.77 -2.02
N SER A 363 -2.38 -6.92 -2.70
CA SER A 363 -1.75 -7.01 -4.00
C SER A 363 -2.37 -6.04 -5.03
N PRO A 364 -1.62 -5.66 -6.08
CA PRO A 364 -2.19 -4.84 -7.15
C PRO A 364 -3.49 -5.45 -7.69
N ALA A 365 -3.53 -6.76 -7.94
CA ALA A 365 -4.71 -7.46 -8.44
C ALA A 365 -5.90 -7.34 -7.46
N SER A 366 -5.69 -7.63 -6.17
CA SER A 366 -6.75 -7.52 -5.16
C SER A 366 -7.24 -6.08 -4.98
N LEU A 367 -6.35 -5.08 -5.04
CA LEU A 367 -6.73 -3.67 -4.94
C LEU A 367 -7.54 -3.21 -6.17
N VAL A 368 -7.12 -3.63 -7.37
CA VAL A 368 -7.84 -3.39 -8.63
C VAL A 368 -9.22 -4.01 -8.60
N GLU A 369 -9.33 -5.25 -8.13
CA GLU A 369 -10.60 -5.94 -8.01
C GLU A 369 -11.55 -5.17 -7.09
N ARG A 370 -11.10 -4.81 -5.88
CA ARG A 370 -11.88 -4.00 -4.95
C ARG A 370 -12.34 -2.70 -5.59
N GLU A 371 -11.43 -2.00 -6.26
CA GLU A 371 -11.75 -0.74 -6.93
C GLU A 371 -12.76 -0.94 -8.06
N LEU A 372 -12.59 -1.94 -8.93
CA LEU A 372 -13.55 -2.24 -10.00
C LEU A 372 -14.95 -2.57 -9.44
N ARG A 373 -15.02 -3.34 -8.36
CA ARG A 373 -16.29 -3.63 -7.66
C ARG A 373 -16.94 -2.33 -7.15
N ILE A 374 -16.17 -1.43 -6.56
CA ILE A 374 -16.64 -0.10 -6.10
C ILE A 374 -17.19 0.73 -7.27
N LEU A 375 -16.51 0.70 -8.41
CA LEU A 375 -16.94 1.40 -9.62
C LEU A 375 -18.21 0.81 -10.25
N GLY A 376 -18.67 -0.35 -9.77
CA GLY A 376 -19.89 -1.02 -10.22
C GLY A 376 -19.66 -2.10 -11.27
N TYR A 377 -18.43 -2.57 -11.46
CA TYR A 377 -18.15 -3.74 -12.29
C TYR A 377 -18.52 -5.01 -11.52
N ASP A 378 -19.41 -5.81 -12.09
CA ASP A 378 -19.93 -7.05 -11.49
C ASP A 378 -19.41 -8.33 -12.17
N GLY A 379 -18.63 -8.21 -13.25
CA GLY A 379 -18.08 -9.33 -14.01
C GLY A 379 -17.00 -10.15 -13.30
N ASP A 380 -16.46 -11.12 -14.04
CA ASP A 380 -15.44 -12.05 -13.57
C ASP A 380 -14.03 -11.47 -13.67
N PHE A 381 -13.17 -11.90 -12.74
CA PHE A 381 -11.76 -11.54 -12.68
C PHE A 381 -10.90 -12.75 -13.08
N ASP A 382 -9.96 -12.53 -13.99
CA ASP A 382 -9.01 -13.50 -14.53
C ASP A 382 -7.59 -12.92 -14.35
N CYS A 383 -7.24 -12.60 -13.10
CA CYS A 383 -5.93 -12.06 -12.72
C CYS A 383 -4.88 -13.20 -12.62
N PRO A 384 -3.74 -13.14 -13.36
CA PRO A 384 -2.70 -14.19 -13.36
C PRO A 384 -1.53 -14.01 -12.36
#